data_AF-A0A1I6X2H4-F1
#
_entry.id   AF-A0A1I6X2H4-F1
#
_cell.length_a   1.000
_cell.length_b   1.000
_cell.length_c   1.000
_cell.angle_alpha   90.00
_cell.angle_beta   90.00
_cell.angle_gamma   90.00
#
_symmetry.space_group_name_H-M   'P 1'
#
loop_
_entity.id
_entity.type
_entity.pdbx_description
1 polymer ?
#
loop_
_entity_poly.entity_id
_entity_poly.type
_entity_poly.pdbx_seq_one_letter_code
_entity_poly.pdbx_strand_id
1 'polypeptide(L)'
;MQCSTVTLAYTSRGTSTSPLLEHEHLSQVGEQAREAWITVFRTFIVPEQTDEIRAAYLGMEREGQRRVEYWLSVLVEEGALADGDNTRRARFLCTVLNGLSIERALPAEESILRSEAETLHTAVDCVLSSPA
;
A
#
# COMPACT_ATOMS: atom_id res chain seq x y z
N MET A 1 -37.73 -18.30 18.31
CA MET A 1 -37.16 -19.05 17.17
C MET A 1 -35.74 -18.54 16.97
N GLN A 2 -34.77 -19.35 17.41
CA GLN A 2 -33.33 -19.07 17.41
C GLN A 2 -32.68 -20.20 16.61
N CYS A 3 -31.79 -19.88 15.67
CA CYS A 3 -30.99 -20.84 14.89
C CYS A 3 -29.63 -20.15 14.67
N SER A 4 -28.66 -20.34 15.56
CA SER A 4 -27.71 -21.47 15.68
C SER A 4 -26.36 -21.13 15.03
N THR A 5 -25.44 -20.82 15.93
CA THR A 5 -23.97 -20.77 15.85
C THR A 5 -23.38 -22.01 15.16
N VAL A 6 -22.39 -21.82 14.28
CA VAL A 6 -21.44 -22.87 13.91
C VAL A 6 -20.10 -22.58 14.56
N THR A 7 -19.81 -23.36 15.59
CA THR A 7 -18.51 -23.50 16.25
C THR A 7 -17.81 -24.73 15.66
N LEU A 8 -16.57 -24.57 15.21
CA LEU A 8 -15.57 -25.63 15.08
C LEU A 8 -14.25 -24.99 15.58
N ALA A 9 -13.94 -25.07 16.88
CA ALA A 9 -13.26 -26.19 17.54
C ALA A 9 -11.88 -26.52 16.92
N TYR A 10 -10.86 -25.75 17.29
CA TYR A 10 -9.47 -26.24 17.30
C TYR A 10 -8.93 -26.14 18.73
N THR A 11 -9.03 -27.24 19.46
CA THR A 11 -8.54 -27.42 20.83
C THR A 11 -7.03 -27.67 20.85
N SER A 12 -6.30 -26.74 21.45
CA SER A 12 -5.22 -26.95 22.43
C SER A 12 -4.47 -28.29 22.44
N ARG A 13 -3.18 -28.25 22.07
CA ARG A 13 -2.09 -28.99 22.74
C ARG A 13 -0.73 -28.36 22.45
N GLY A 14 0.04 -28.09 23.51
CA GLY A 14 1.51 -28.05 23.44
C GLY A 14 2.12 -26.66 23.61
N THR A 15 2.60 -26.41 24.83
CA THR A 15 3.56 -25.37 25.18
C THR A 15 4.75 -25.32 24.21
N SER A 16 4.86 -24.22 23.46
CA SER A 16 6.14 -23.68 23.04
C SER A 16 5.93 -22.19 22.82
N THR A 17 6.35 -21.39 23.80
CA THR A 17 6.61 -19.97 23.61
C THR A 17 7.73 -19.85 22.58
N SER A 18 7.34 -19.79 21.30
CA SER A 18 8.26 -19.57 20.19
C SER A 18 8.52 -18.06 20.09
N PRO A 19 9.77 -17.59 20.30
CA PRO A 19 10.11 -16.16 20.29
C PRO A 19 10.18 -15.56 18.86
N LEU A 20 9.46 -16.13 17.89
CA LEU A 20 9.55 -15.76 16.47
C LEU A 20 8.35 -14.95 15.96
N LEU A 21 7.59 -14.32 16.87
CA LEU A 21 6.58 -13.31 16.54
C LEU A 21 7.03 -11.91 17.01
N GLU A 22 8.30 -11.56 16.79
CA GLU A 22 8.83 -10.19 16.96
C GLU A 22 9.22 -9.53 15.63
N HIS A 23 8.78 -10.07 14.48
CA HIS A 23 8.79 -9.29 13.25
C HIS A 23 7.43 -8.67 13.01
N GLU A 24 7.15 -7.63 13.78
CA GLU A 24 6.26 -6.54 13.40
C GLU A 24 6.89 -5.81 12.19
N HIS A 25 6.95 -6.50 11.05
CA HIS A 25 7.61 -6.09 9.80
C HIS A 25 6.78 -5.06 9.00
N LEU A 26 5.74 -4.48 9.63
CA LEU A 26 4.71 -3.71 8.95
C LEU A 26 5.02 -2.21 8.84
N SER A 27 6.11 -1.73 9.43
CA SER A 27 6.53 -0.34 9.26
C SER A 27 8.00 -0.25 8.85
N GLN A 28 8.27 -0.39 7.56
CA GLN A 28 9.56 0.06 7.01
C GLN A 28 9.60 1.59 7.05
N VAL A 29 9.96 2.15 8.20
CA VAL A 29 10.20 3.58 8.43
C VAL A 29 11.66 3.81 8.78
N GLY A 30 12.12 5.06 8.67
CA GLY A 30 13.45 5.45 9.11
C GLY A 30 14.55 4.77 8.29
N GLU A 31 15.44 4.04 8.95
CA GLU A 31 16.63 3.47 8.32
C GLU A 31 16.30 2.52 7.16
N GLN A 32 15.33 1.63 7.34
CA GLN A 32 14.95 0.68 6.28
C GLN A 32 14.35 1.40 5.06
N ALA A 33 13.52 2.42 5.30
CA ALA A 33 12.98 3.24 4.22
C ALA A 33 14.08 4.03 3.50
N ARG A 34 15.07 4.55 4.24
CA ARG A 34 16.24 5.22 3.66
C ARG A 34 17.04 4.29 2.78
N GLU A 35 17.35 3.08 3.22
CA GLU A 35 18.09 2.11 2.40
C GLU A 35 17.33 1.71 1.13
N ALA A 36 16.01 1.52 1.24
CA ALA A 36 15.16 1.26 0.08
C ALA A 36 15.20 2.43 -0.93
N TRP A 37 15.05 3.67 -0.46
CA TRP A 37 15.12 4.84 -1.33
C TRP A 37 16.52 5.12 -1.88
N ILE A 38 17.59 4.88 -1.13
CA ILE A 38 18.97 4.93 -1.64
C ILE A 38 19.14 3.97 -2.82
N THR A 39 18.56 2.77 -2.72
CA THR A 39 18.57 1.78 -3.81
C THR A 39 17.83 2.31 -5.04
N VAL A 40 16.64 2.87 -4.87
CA VAL A 40 15.87 3.51 -5.95
C VAL A 40 16.66 4.64 -6.60
N PHE A 41 17.27 5.52 -5.80
CA PHE A 41 18.08 6.64 -6.30
C PHE A 41 19.26 6.14 -7.14
N ARG A 42 20.03 5.18 -6.61
CA ARG A 42 21.20 4.63 -7.31
C ARG A 42 20.84 3.86 -8.58
N THR A 43 19.66 3.25 -8.62
CA THR A 43 19.24 2.41 -9.75
C THR A 43 18.55 3.20 -10.85
N PHE A 44 17.66 4.13 -10.50
CA PHE A 44 16.73 4.75 -11.44
C PHE A 44 16.88 6.26 -11.60
N ILE A 45 17.57 6.96 -10.68
CA ILE A 45 17.66 8.43 -10.71
C ILE A 45 19.06 8.91 -11.08
N VAL A 46 20.09 8.42 -10.37
CA VAL A 46 21.48 8.84 -10.56
C VAL A 46 22.07 8.43 -11.92
N PRO A 47 21.83 7.21 -12.44
CA PRO A 47 22.39 6.80 -13.72
C PRO A 47 21.83 7.62 -14.91
N GLU A 48 22.57 7.64 -16.01
CA GLU A 48 22.07 8.15 -17.29
C GLU A 48 20.80 7.39 -17.70
N GLN A 49 19.78 8.12 -18.15
CA GLN A 49 18.46 7.59 -18.42
C GLN A 49 18.39 6.88 -19.78
N THR A 50 18.95 5.69 -19.84
CA THR A 50 18.85 4.78 -21.00
C THR A 50 17.40 4.30 -21.19
N ASP A 51 17.10 3.81 -22.38
CA ASP A 51 15.77 3.25 -22.68
C ASP A 51 15.46 2.02 -21.82
N GLU A 52 16.47 1.22 -21.48
CA GLU A 52 16.34 0.05 -20.60
C GLU A 52 15.96 0.45 -19.17
N ILE A 53 16.68 1.43 -18.58
CA ILE A 53 16.40 1.91 -17.22
C ILE A 53 15.00 2.53 -17.15
N ARG A 54 14.62 3.30 -18.17
CA ARG A 54 13.28 3.89 -18.28
C ARG A 54 12.21 2.81 -18.40
N ALA A 55 12.43 1.80 -19.23
CA ALA A 55 11.49 0.70 -19.40
C ALA A 55 11.32 -0.13 -18.11
N ALA A 56 12.41 -0.38 -17.38
CA ALA A 56 12.38 -1.08 -16.11
C ALA A 56 11.57 -0.31 -15.05
N TYR A 57 11.85 0.98 -14.87
CA TYR A 57 11.11 1.83 -13.93
C TYR A 57 9.62 1.92 -14.27
N LEU A 58 9.30 2.20 -15.54
CA LEU A 58 7.91 2.29 -16.00
C LEU A 58 7.18 0.93 -15.92
N GLY A 59 7.90 -0.18 -16.09
CA GLY A 59 7.35 -1.52 -15.89
C GLY A 59 6.85 -1.72 -14.46
N MET A 60 7.68 -1.36 -13.48
CA MET A 60 7.33 -1.41 -12.06
C MET A 60 6.15 -0.49 -11.72
N GLU A 61 6.17 0.75 -12.20
CA GLU A 61 5.12 1.75 -11.93
C GLU A 61 3.76 1.31 -12.50
N ARG A 62 3.73 0.85 -13.75
CA ARG A 62 2.50 0.34 -14.40
C ARG A 62 1.95 -0.89 -13.70
N GLU A 63 2.82 -1.72 -13.15
CA GLU A 63 2.43 -2.95 -12.46
C GLU A 63 1.83 -2.63 -11.08
N GLY A 64 2.34 -1.60 -10.40
CA GLY A 64 1.68 -1.02 -9.22
C GLY A 64 0.31 -0.43 -9.56
N GLN A 65 0.24 0.44 -10.57
CA GLN A 65 -1.01 1.09 -10.98
C GLN A 65 -2.08 0.06 -11.38
N ARG A 66 -1.72 -0.97 -12.17
CA ARG A 66 -2.65 -2.02 -12.61
C ARG A 66 -3.28 -2.79 -11.44
N ARG A 67 -2.55 -3.02 -10.35
CA ARG A 67 -3.11 -3.66 -9.14
C ARG A 67 -4.16 -2.77 -8.48
N VAL A 68 -3.91 -1.47 -8.38
CA VAL A 68 -4.87 -0.52 -7.82
C VAL A 68 -6.11 -0.41 -8.71
N GLU A 69 -5.93 -0.33 -10.04
CA GLU A 69 -7.05 -0.34 -10.99
C GLU A 69 -7.93 -1.58 -10.84
N TYR A 70 -7.31 -2.75 -10.67
CA TYR A 70 -8.03 -4.00 -10.43
C TYR A 70 -8.83 -3.97 -9.11
N TRP A 71 -8.24 -3.48 -8.02
CA TRP A 71 -9.01 -3.35 -6.77
C TRP A 71 -10.18 -2.38 -6.91
N LEU A 72 -9.99 -1.27 -7.63
CA LEU A 72 -11.07 -0.33 -7.91
C LEU A 72 -12.15 -0.95 -8.80
N SER A 73 -11.81 -1.81 -9.77
CA SER A 73 -12.82 -2.49 -10.59
C SER A 73 -13.64 -3.48 -9.75
N VAL A 74 -13.01 -4.22 -8.83
CA VAL A 74 -13.73 -5.10 -7.88
C VAL A 74 -14.71 -4.29 -7.03
N LEU A 75 -14.31 -3.12 -6.52
CA LEU A 75 -15.20 -2.25 -5.74
C LEU A 75 -16.40 -1.73 -6.56
N VAL A 76 -16.20 -1.49 -7.86
CA VAL A 76 -17.30 -1.13 -8.77
C VAL A 76 -18.25 -2.32 -8.96
N GLU A 77 -17.71 -3.52 -9.21
CA GLU A 77 -18.51 -4.75 -9.36
C GLU A 77 -19.33 -5.09 -8.11
N GLU A 78 -18.79 -4.80 -6.92
CA GLU A 78 -19.48 -4.98 -5.63
C GLU A 78 -20.49 -3.85 -5.31
N GLY A 79 -20.54 -2.79 -6.12
CA GLY A 79 -21.38 -1.62 -5.89
C GLY A 79 -20.90 -0.70 -4.76
N ALA A 80 -19.67 -0.89 -4.28
CA ALA A 80 -19.03 -0.07 -3.25
C ALA A 80 -18.37 1.20 -3.81
N LEU A 81 -18.13 1.24 -5.13
CA LEU A 81 -17.63 2.41 -5.86
C LEU A 81 -18.52 2.68 -7.07
N ALA A 82 -18.84 3.95 -7.32
CA ALA A 82 -19.58 4.31 -8.53
C ALA A 82 -18.75 4.06 -9.80
N ASP A 83 -19.42 3.67 -10.89
CA ASP A 83 -18.81 3.60 -12.22
C ASP A 83 -18.03 4.90 -12.55
N GLY A 84 -16.91 4.79 -13.26
CA GLY A 84 -16.10 5.96 -13.62
C GLY A 84 -14.68 5.63 -14.06
N ASP A 85 -13.84 6.66 -14.19
CA ASP A 85 -12.45 6.52 -14.64
C ASP A 85 -11.54 5.98 -13.52
N ASN A 86 -11.45 4.66 -13.43
CA ASN A 86 -10.57 3.97 -12.47
C ASN A 86 -9.08 4.20 -12.74
N THR A 87 -8.68 4.50 -13.98
CA THR A 87 -7.28 4.87 -14.27
C THR A 87 -6.93 6.21 -13.63
N ARG A 88 -7.81 7.21 -13.71
CA ARG A 88 -7.61 8.49 -13.02
C ARG A 88 -7.58 8.33 -11.50
N ARG A 89 -8.50 7.54 -10.93
CA ARG A 89 -8.54 7.25 -9.49
C ARG A 89 -7.27 6.53 -9.02
N ALA A 90 -6.81 5.52 -9.77
CA ALA A 90 -5.59 4.79 -9.45
C ALA A 90 -4.35 5.69 -9.50
N ARG A 91 -4.21 6.55 -10.51
CA ARG A 91 -3.11 7.53 -10.60
C ARG A 91 -3.06 8.46 -9.39
N PHE A 92 -4.22 8.94 -8.92
CA PHE A 92 -4.29 9.76 -7.72
C PHE A 92 -3.80 8.98 -6.49
N LEU A 93 -4.33 7.78 -6.25
CA LEU A 93 -3.94 6.95 -5.11
C LEU A 93 -2.44 6.56 -5.14
N CYS A 94 -1.93 6.15 -6.30
CA CYS A 94 -0.50 5.85 -6.48
C CYS A 94 0.39 7.07 -6.22
N THR A 95 -0.07 8.29 -6.56
CA THR A 95 0.67 9.52 -6.26
C THR A 95 0.76 9.76 -4.75
N VAL A 96 -0.34 9.59 -4.02
CA VAL A 96 -0.37 9.69 -2.56
C VAL A 96 0.54 8.62 -1.93
N LEU A 97 0.43 7.37 -2.37
CA LEU A 97 1.28 6.26 -1.91
C LEU A 97 2.77 6.54 -2.13
N ASN A 98 3.14 7.06 -3.31
CA ASN A 98 4.52 7.43 -3.61
C ASN A 98 5.03 8.54 -2.67
N GLY A 99 4.21 9.57 -2.40
CA GLY A 99 4.55 10.64 -1.45
C GLY A 99 4.77 10.12 -0.02
N LEU A 100 3.86 9.29 0.47
CA LEU A 100 3.98 8.68 1.79
C LEU A 100 5.18 7.74 1.87
N SER A 101 5.46 7.00 0.79
CA SER A 101 6.60 6.09 0.75
C SER A 101 7.95 6.83 0.85
N ILE A 102 8.09 8.04 0.29
CA ILE A 102 9.31 8.85 0.45
C ILE A 102 9.37 9.51 1.81
N GLU A 103 8.24 9.95 2.36
CA GLU A 103 8.16 10.55 3.69
C GLU A 103 8.73 9.61 4.77
N ARG A 104 8.49 8.30 4.65
CA ARG A 104 9.06 7.26 5.53
C ARG A 104 10.58 7.27 5.62
N ALA A 105 11.28 7.73 4.58
CA ALA A 105 12.74 7.83 4.54
C ALA A 105 13.26 9.16 5.11
N LEU A 106 12.41 10.19 5.19
CA LEU A 106 12.78 11.51 5.68
C LEU A 106 12.81 11.53 7.22
N PRO A 107 13.48 12.52 7.84
CA PRO A 107 13.32 12.78 9.26
C PRO A 107 11.84 13.09 9.54
N ALA A 108 11.23 12.31 10.43
CA ALA A 108 9.81 12.41 10.73
C ALA A 108 9.55 12.40 12.23
N GLU A 109 8.38 12.89 12.62
CA GLU A 109 7.89 12.85 13.99
C GLU A 109 7.56 11.40 14.42
N GLU A 110 7.52 11.14 15.72
CA GLU A 110 7.19 9.81 16.28
C GLU A 110 5.84 9.27 15.80
N SER A 111 4.93 10.15 15.37
CA SER A 111 3.59 9.81 14.90
C SER A 111 3.46 9.56 13.39
N ILE A 112 4.55 9.43 12.63
CA ILE A 112 4.51 9.28 11.15
C ILE A 112 3.50 8.23 10.66
N LEU A 113 3.45 7.05 11.29
CA LEU A 113 2.53 5.99 10.86
C LEU A 113 1.05 6.34 11.07
N ARG A 114 0.75 7.15 12.09
CA ARG A 114 -0.60 7.64 12.34
C ARG A 114 -1.02 8.63 11.26
N SER A 115 -0.16 9.63 11.01
CA SER A 115 -0.39 10.64 9.98
C SER A 115 -0.48 10.03 8.58
N GLU A 116 0.31 8.98 8.32
CA GLU A 116 0.24 8.19 7.09
C GLU A 116 -1.14 7.51 6.96
N ALA A 117 -1.60 6.80 8.00
CA ALA A 117 -2.91 6.14 7.98
C ALA A 117 -4.05 7.14 7.78
N GLU A 118 -4.01 8.28 8.47
CA GLU A 118 -4.98 9.37 8.30
C GLU A 118 -5.00 9.91 6.85
N THR A 119 -3.82 10.06 6.25
CA THR A 119 -3.69 10.51 4.85
C THR A 119 -4.23 9.47 3.88
N LEU A 120 -3.95 8.19 4.09
CA LEU A 120 -4.48 7.10 3.27
C LEU A 120 -6.00 7.02 3.35
N HIS A 121 -6.57 7.10 4.55
CA HIS A 121 -8.02 7.14 4.74
C HIS A 121 -8.65 8.32 4.00
N THR A 122 -8.08 9.51 4.15
CA THR A 122 -8.55 10.73 3.45
C THR A 122 -8.52 10.56 1.93
N ALA A 123 -7.44 9.99 1.39
CA ALA A 123 -7.29 9.75 -0.05
C ALA A 123 -8.32 8.73 -0.58
N VAL A 124 -8.56 7.65 0.17
CA VAL A 124 -9.59 6.65 -0.16
C VAL A 124 -10.98 7.29 -0.11
N ASP A 125 -11.31 8.04 0.94
CA ASP A 125 -12.60 8.71 1.07
C ASP A 125 -12.87 9.68 -0.10
N CYS A 126 -11.84 10.38 -0.57
CA CYS A 126 -11.93 11.25 -1.75
C CYS A 126 -12.26 10.49 -3.04
N VAL A 127 -11.74 9.26 -3.18
CA VAL A 127 -12.03 8.39 -4.34
C VAL A 127 -13.42 7.78 -4.23
N LEU A 128 -13.82 7.31 -3.04
CA LEU A 128 -15.12 6.69 -2.82
C LEU A 128 -16.28 7.70 -2.84
N SER A 129 -16.01 8.95 -2.44
CA SER A 129 -17.01 10.03 -2.42
C SER A 129 -17.05 10.88 -3.69
N SER A 130 -16.10 10.69 -4.62
CA SER A 130 -16.11 11.44 -5.88
C SER A 130 -17.28 10.99 -6.76
N PRO A 131 -18.16 11.92 -7.19
CA PRO A 131 -19.12 11.61 -8.25
C PRO A 131 -18.37 11.24 -9.53
N ALA A 132 -19.01 10.38 -10.35
CA ALA A 132 -18.49 9.86 -11.61
C ALA A 132 -18.08 10.94 -12.61
#